data_AF-A0A1Z9I0C2-F1
#
_entry.id   AF-A0A1Z9I0C2-F1
#
_cell.length_a   1.000
_cell.length_b   1.000
_cell.length_c   1.000
_cell.angle_alpha   90.00
_cell.angle_beta   90.00
_cell.angle_gamma   90.00
#
_symmetry.space_group_name_H-M   'P 1'
#
loop_
_entity.id
_entity.type
_entity.pdbx_description
1 polymer ?
#
loop_
_entity_poly.entity_id
_entity_poly.type
_entity_poly.pdbx_seq_one_letter_code
_entity_poly.pdbx_strand_id
1 'polypeptide(L)' 'MKEVITMVKGYIDDIVHLLVSFVAVGAVSEVIFGTGIFGVNVIGNLTSIINKFGESGFAGLVALLVLVGLFRK' A
#
# COMPACT_ATOMS: atom_id res chain seq x y z
N MET A 1 -19.07 17.06 18.35
CA MET A 1 -18.47 16.97 16.99
C MET A 1 -17.09 16.33 16.99
N LYS A 2 -16.13 16.78 17.81
CA LYS A 2 -14.77 16.19 17.85
C LYS A 2 -14.75 14.71 18.29
N GLU A 3 -15.55 14.32 19.28
CA GLU A 3 -15.62 12.92 19.75
C GLU A 3 -16.14 11.94 18.69
N VAL A 4 -17.18 12.32 17.95
CA VAL A 4 -17.73 11.47 16.87
C VAL A 4 -16.69 11.24 15.77
N ILE A 5 -15.92 12.27 15.42
CA ILE A 5 -14.82 12.15 14.44
C ILE A 5 -13.72 11.22 14.97
N THR A 6 -13.34 11.34 16.24
CA THR A 6 -12.32 10.47 16.85
C THR A 6 -12.78 9.01 16.88
N MET A 7 -14.05 8.77 17.24
CA MET A 7 -14.63 7.43 17.26
C MET A 7 -14.65 6.79 15.87
N VAL A 8 -15.10 7.54 14.85
CA VAL A 8 -15.12 7.05 13.45
C VAL A 8 -13.69 6.81 12.93
N LYS A 9 -12.74 7.68 13.27
CA LYS A 9 -11.32 7.46 12.94
C LYS A 9 -10.79 6.17 13.53
N GLY A 10 -11.08 5.89 14.80
CA GLY A 10 -10.68 4.63 15.45
C GLY A 10 -11.20 3.39 14.70
N TYR A 11 -12.49 3.39 14.32
CA TYR A 11 -13.05 2.29 13.52
C TYR A 11 -12.41 2.16 12.14
N ILE A 12 -12.11 3.27 11.47
CA ILE A 12 -11.43 3.25 10.17
C ILE A 12 -10.00 2.70 10.34
N ASP A 13 -9.28 3.15 11.37
CA ASP A 13 -7.92 2.68 11.64
C ASP A 13 -7.91 1.17 11.90
N ASP A 14 -8.85 0.65 12.69
CA ASP A 14 -9.00 -0.79 12.95
C ASP A 14 -9.28 -1.58 11.66
N ILE A 15 -10.16 -1.08 10.80
CA ILE A 15 -10.46 -1.70 9.49
C ILE A 15 -9.23 -1.65 8.58
N VAL A 16 -8.52 -0.52 8.53
CA VAL A 16 -7.29 -0.38 7.75
C VAL A 16 -6.22 -1.36 8.24
N HIS A 17 -6.04 -1.49 9.55
CA HIS A 17 -5.12 -2.47 10.14
C HIS A 17 -5.47 -3.91 9.75
N LEU A 18 -6.75 -4.25 9.73
CA LEU A 18 -7.21 -5.56 9.26
C LEU A 18 -6.92 -5.77 7.77
N LEU A 19 -7.23 -4.78 6.92
CA LEU A 19 -6.95 -4.84 5.49
C LEU A 19 -5.45 -4.96 5.18
N VAL A 20 -4.60 -4.23 5.90
CA VAL A 20 -3.13 -4.33 5.77
C VAL A 20 -2.66 -5.73 6.14
N SER A 21 -3.27 -6.35 7.16
CA SER A 21 -2.97 -7.73 7.53
C SER A 21 -3.33 -8.71 6.41
N PHE A 22 -4.46 -8.52 5.73
CA PHE A 22 -4.83 -9.30 4.53
C PHE A 22 -3.86 -9.09 3.37
N VAL A 23 -3.42 -7.85 3.13
CA VAL A 23 -2.40 -7.56 2.10
C VAL A 23 -1.09 -8.27 2.40
N ALA A 24 -0.65 -8.29 3.67
CA ALA A 24 0.57 -8.98 4.08
C ALA A 24 0.47 -10.50 3.86
N VAL A 25 -0.65 -11.12 4.25
CA VAL A 25 -0.89 -12.55 4.00
C VAL A 25 -0.95 -12.84 2.49
N GLY A 26 -1.64 -11.99 1.72
CA GLY A 26 -1.72 -12.09 0.26
C GLY A 26 -0.34 -12.05 -0.40
N ALA A 27 0.48 -11.06 -0.03
CA ALA A 27 1.85 -10.93 -0.55
C ALA A 27 2.71 -12.15 -0.20
N VAL A 28 2.70 -12.61 1.05
CA VAL A 28 3.48 -13.80 1.47
C VAL A 28 3.03 -15.05 0.71
N SER A 29 1.72 -15.23 0.55
CA SER A 29 1.18 -16.36 -0.22
C SER A 29 1.61 -16.31 -1.69
N GLU A 30 1.60 -15.13 -2.31
CA GLU A 30 2.02 -14.96 -3.69
C GLU A 30 3.52 -15.26 -3.88
N VAL A 31 4.37 -14.91 -2.91
CA VAL A 31 5.79 -15.31 -2.94
C VAL A 31 5.96 -16.82 -2.89
N ILE A 32 5.22 -17.50 -1.99
CA ILE A 32 5.37 -18.95 -1.77
C ILE A 32 4.88 -19.74 -2.99
N PHE A 33 3.73 -19.37 -3.54
CA PHE A 33 3.08 -20.11 -4.62
C PHE A 33 3.44 -19.59 -6.02
N GLY A 34 4.16 -18.46 -6.10
CA GLY A 34 4.61 -17.84 -7.35
C GLY A 34 3.51 -17.21 -8.21
N THR A 35 2.26 -17.21 -7.73
CA THR A 35 1.10 -16.65 -8.43
C THR A 35 0.12 -16.06 -7.42
N GLY A 36 -0.66 -15.06 -7.84
CA GLY A 36 -1.68 -14.44 -6.99
C GLY A 36 -2.77 -15.45 -6.61
N ILE A 37 -3.08 -15.55 -5.32
CA ILE A 37 -4.10 -16.46 -4.80
C ILE A 37 -5.36 -15.66 -4.46
N PHE A 38 -6.54 -16.29 -4.61
CA PHE A 38 -7.86 -15.66 -4.38
C PHE A 38 -8.15 -14.45 -5.29
N GLY A 39 -7.53 -14.40 -6.47
CA GLY A 39 -7.67 -13.25 -7.39
C GLY A 39 -6.96 -11.99 -6.90
N VAL A 40 -6.17 -12.09 -5.83
CA VAL A 40 -5.39 -10.98 -5.28
C VAL A 40 -3.93 -11.17 -5.70
N ASN A 41 -3.45 -10.24 -6.53
CA ASN A 41 -2.06 -10.17 -6.97
C ASN A 41 -1.42 -8.92 -6.33
N VAL A 42 -0.89 -9.06 -5.12
CA VAL A 42 -0.33 -7.95 -4.36
C VAL A 42 1.01 -7.52 -4.95
N ILE A 43 1.88 -8.48 -5.24
CA ILE A 43 3.25 -8.18 -5.67
C ILE A 43 3.24 -7.55 -7.06
N GLY A 44 2.52 -8.12 -8.01
CA GLY A 44 2.41 -7.54 -9.35
C GLY A 44 1.74 -6.16 -9.35
N ASN A 45 0.75 -5.91 -8.49
CA ASN A 45 0.20 -4.57 -8.31
C ASN A 45 1.26 -3.58 -7.80
N LEU A 46 2.05 -3.97 -6.79
CA LEU A 46 3.16 -3.16 -6.27
C LEU A 46 4.24 -2.92 -7.34
N THR A 47 4.66 -3.96 -8.05
CA THR A 47 5.65 -3.86 -9.14
C THR A 47 5.15 -2.94 -10.25
N SER A 48 3.87 -3.00 -10.62
CA SER A 48 3.28 -2.10 -11.60
C SER A 48 3.39 -0.63 -11.18
N ILE A 49 3.11 -0.33 -9.91
CA ILE A 49 3.24 1.03 -9.37
C ILE A 49 4.70 1.49 -9.41
N ILE A 50 5.64 0.64 -8.99
CA ILE A 50 7.08 0.95 -9.02
C ILE A 50 7.55 1.23 -10.46
N ASN A 51 7.12 0.40 -11.41
CA ASN A 51 7.47 0.57 -12.82
C ASN A 51 6.96 1.90 -13.37
N LYS A 52 5.76 2.36 -12.98
CA LYS A 52 5.26 3.69 -13.38
C LYS A 52 6.20 4.83 -12.94
N PHE A 53 6.80 4.72 -11.77
CA PHE A 53 7.80 5.70 -11.33
C PHE A 53 9.10 5.58 -12.14
N GLY A 54 9.55 4.36 -12.45
CA GLY A 54 10.74 4.14 -13.29
C GLY A 54 10.58 4.65 -14.73
N GLU A 55 9.43 4.38 -15.35
CA GLU A 55 9.08 4.85 -16.70
C GLU A 55 8.93 6.37 -16.79
N SER A 56 8.51 7.01 -15.68
CA SER A 56 8.43 8.47 -15.59
C SER A 56 9.80 9.16 -15.50
N GLY A 57 10.91 8.40 -15.47
CA GLY A 57 12.28 8.91 -15.50
C GLY A 57 12.56 9.90 -14.36
N PHE A 58 13.10 11.07 -14.71
CA PHE A 58 13.45 12.10 -13.72
C PHE A 58 12.25 12.58 -12.89
N ALA A 59 11.07 12.74 -13.51
CA ALA A 59 9.87 13.17 -12.81
C ALA A 59 9.42 12.13 -11.77
N GLY A 60 9.55 10.84 -12.10
CA GLY A 60 9.25 9.76 -11.18
C GLY A 60 10.17 9.75 -9.95
N LEU A 61 11.47 9.98 -10.15
CA LEU A 61 12.43 10.10 -9.06
C LEU A 61 12.12 11.29 -8.14
N VAL A 62 11.79 12.46 -8.70
CA VAL A 62 11.40 13.63 -7.92
C VAL A 62 10.13 13.35 -7.11
N ALA A 63 9.12 12.72 -7.72
CA ALA A 63 7.90 12.33 -7.02
C ALA A 63 8.17 11.36 -5.87
N LEU A 64 9.04 10.36 -6.05
CA LEU A 64 9.44 9.44 -4.99
C LEU A 64 10.15 10.16 -3.84
N LEU A 65 11.08 11.08 -4.13
CA LEU A 65 11.78 11.86 -3.11
C LEU A 65 10.82 12.72 -2.28
N VAL A 66 9.83 13.34 -2.93
CA VAL A 66 8.78 14.12 -2.24
C VAL A 66 7.92 13.22 -1.35
N LEU A 67 7.47 12.06 -1.87
CA LEU A 67 6.67 11.11 -1.09
C LEU A 67 7.43 10.60 0.14
N VAL A 68 8.69 10.16 -0.04
CA VAL A 68 9.54 9.72 1.08
C VAL A 68 9.77 10.86 2.07
N GLY A 69 9.93 12.10 1.60
CA GLY A 69 10.04 13.28 2.44
C GLY A 69 8.79 13.54 3.29
N LEU A 70 7.59 13.26 2.75
CA LEU A 70 6.33 13.37 3.49
C LEU A 70 6.15 12.26 4.53
N PHE A 71 6.52 11.02 4.21
CA PHE A 71 6.39 9.88 5.13
C PHE A 71 7.41 9.87 6.28
N ARG A 72 8.55 10.57 6.13
CA ARG A 72 9.57 10.71 7.18
C ARG A 72 9.27 11.84 8.18
N LYS A 73 8.16 12.57 8.01
CA LYS A 73 7.71 13.67 8.87
C LYS A 73 6.54 13.24 9.74
#